data_AF-A0A7W1Z2Q8-F1
#
_entry.id   AF-A0A7W1Z2Q8-F1
#
_cell.length_a   1.000
_cell.length_b   1.000
_cell.length_c   1.000
_cell.angle_alpha   90.00
_cell.angle_beta   90.00
_cell.angle_gamma   90.00
#
_symmetry.space_group_name_H-M   'P 1'
#
loop_
_entity.id
_entity.type
_entity.pdbx_description
1 polymer ?
#
loop_
_entity_poly.entity_id
_entity_poly.type
_entity_poly.pdbx_seq_one_letter_code
_entity_poly.pdbx_strand_id
1 'polypeptide(L)'
;MMGASTALKQDLWQPIPIPQGDRRSFRRMSVKPYQVLPVAIRCGQDIVCRGRVLNLSPQGMLVEFPDDQIPPVLRGTQVSVKLHYLGDSIWLPGLVRHCQGQKMGFLFP
;
A
#
# COMPACT_ATOMS: atom_id res chain seq x y z
N MET A 1 43.25 -12.26 24.61
CA MET A 1 41.88 -11.97 25.07
C MET A 1 41.10 -11.44 23.89
N MET A 2 40.13 -12.22 23.41
CA MET A 2 39.29 -11.91 22.25
C MET A 2 38.29 -10.81 22.62
N GLY A 3 38.35 -9.68 21.93
CA GLY A 3 37.28 -8.70 21.92
C GLY A 3 36.15 -9.21 21.03
N ALA A 4 35.10 -9.75 21.64
CA ALA A 4 33.90 -10.12 20.92
C ALA A 4 33.15 -8.85 20.49
N SER A 5 33.23 -8.54 19.20
CA SER A 5 32.31 -7.65 18.50
C SER A 5 30.92 -8.27 18.53
N THR A 6 29.98 -7.65 19.24
CA THR A 6 28.57 -8.05 19.25
C THR A 6 27.71 -6.98 18.57
N ALA A 7 27.62 -7.16 17.26
CA ALA A 7 26.37 -7.22 16.50
C ALA A 7 25.28 -6.18 16.84
N LEU A 8 25.14 -5.22 15.90
CA LEU A 8 23.88 -4.68 15.38
C LEU A 8 22.69 -5.62 15.67
N LYS A 9 21.87 -5.30 16.67
CA LYS A 9 20.65 -6.04 16.96
C LYS A 9 19.47 -5.06 17.04
N GLN A 10 18.66 -5.11 15.98
CA GLN A 10 17.20 -4.97 16.00
C GLN A 10 16.59 -3.55 16.07
N ASP A 11 16.82 -2.74 15.03
CA ASP A 11 15.94 -1.61 14.66
C ASP A 11 14.94 -2.00 13.55
N LEU A 12 14.33 -3.18 13.67
CA LEU A 12 13.39 -3.69 12.66
C LEU A 12 12.11 -4.13 13.36
N TRP A 13 11.09 -3.28 13.26
CA TRP A 13 9.67 -3.58 13.52
C TRP A 13 9.20 -3.63 14.99
N GLN A 14 9.35 -2.55 15.75
CA GLN A 14 8.46 -2.37 16.89
C GLN A 14 7.08 -1.87 16.41
N PRO A 15 5.96 -2.55 16.77
CA PRO A 15 4.62 -2.05 16.50
C PRO A 15 4.44 -0.70 17.21
N ILE A 16 4.23 0.36 16.44
CA ILE A 16 3.89 1.67 17.01
C ILE A 16 2.54 1.51 17.73
N PRO A 17 2.39 1.99 18.98
CA PRO A 17 1.15 1.86 19.73
C PRO A 17 -0.05 2.36 18.94
N ILE A 18 -1.06 1.50 18.80
CA ILE A 18 -2.32 1.83 18.13
C ILE A 18 -3.19 2.58 19.15
N PRO A 19 -3.66 3.80 18.84
CA PRO A 19 -4.56 4.53 19.74
C PRO A 19 -5.82 3.71 20.04
N GLN A 20 -6.24 3.67 21.31
CA GLN A 20 -7.47 2.97 21.71
C GLN A 20 -8.66 3.47 20.88
N GLY A 21 -9.31 2.56 20.14
CA GLY A 21 -10.44 2.84 19.25
C GLY A 21 -10.13 2.73 17.75
N ASP A 22 -8.86 2.64 17.34
CA ASP A 22 -8.53 2.32 15.96
C ASP A 22 -8.75 0.82 15.70
N ARG A 23 -9.67 0.50 14.78
CA ARG A 23 -10.00 -0.88 14.40
C ARG A 23 -8.90 -1.53 13.54
N ARG A 24 -7.84 -0.79 13.20
CA ARG A 24 -6.77 -1.24 12.32
C ARG A 24 -5.64 -1.86 13.12
N SER A 25 -5.19 -3.04 12.69
CA SER A 25 -4.03 -3.72 13.27
C SER A 25 -2.70 -3.01 12.96
N PHE A 26 -2.67 -2.12 11.97
CA PHE A 26 -1.48 -1.37 11.59
C PHE A 26 -1.84 0.09 11.31
N ARG A 27 -1.06 1.00 11.89
CA ARG A 27 -1.13 2.43 11.56
C ARG A 27 -0.82 2.63 10.08
N ARG A 28 -1.57 3.51 9.44
CA ARG A 28 -1.30 3.93 8.06
C ARG A 28 -0.45 5.19 8.04
N MET A 29 0.61 5.17 7.24
CA MET A 29 1.44 6.34 6.96
C MET A 29 0.84 7.10 5.78
N SER A 30 0.58 8.39 5.97
CA SER A 30 0.12 9.26 4.89
C SER A 30 1.27 9.59 3.95
N VAL A 31 1.03 9.48 2.65
CA VAL A 31 1.96 9.96 1.62
C VAL A 31 1.71 11.46 1.46
N LYS A 32 2.77 12.27 1.55
CA LYS A 32 2.61 13.71 1.38
C LYS A 32 2.32 14.05 -0.09
N PRO A 33 1.49 15.06 -0.39
CA PRO A 33 1.07 15.36 -1.77
C PRO A 33 2.23 15.56 -2.75
N TYR A 34 3.35 16.12 -2.29
CA TYR A 34 4.54 16.38 -3.12
C TYR A 34 5.43 15.16 -3.35
N GLN A 35 5.29 14.08 -2.57
CA GLN A 35 6.10 12.88 -2.73
C GLN A 35 5.60 11.98 -3.86
N VAL A 36 4.34 12.15 -4.28
CA VAL A 36 3.65 11.44 -5.36
C VAL A 36 4.13 9.99 -5.49
N LEU A 37 3.47 9.06 -4.80
CA LEU A 37 3.78 7.63 -4.93
C LEU A 37 2.84 7.00 -5.98
N PRO A 38 3.29 6.78 -7.23
CA PRO A 38 2.45 6.22 -8.27
C PRO A 38 2.22 4.74 -8.05
N VAL A 39 1.05 4.28 -8.49
CA VAL A 39 0.65 2.87 -8.46
C VAL A 39 -0.09 2.52 -9.73
N ALA A 40 0.10 1.28 -10.20
CA ALA A 40 -0.71 0.70 -11.25
C ALA A 40 -1.48 -0.52 -10.71
N ILE A 41 -2.78 -0.56 -10.97
CA ILE A 41 -3.65 -1.67 -10.61
C ILE A 41 -3.99 -2.42 -11.89
N ARG A 42 -3.60 -3.69 -11.97
CA ARG A 42 -4.01 -4.59 -13.03
C ARG A 42 -5.22 -5.38 -12.56
N CYS A 43 -6.36 -5.18 -13.22
CA CYS A 43 -7.63 -5.83 -12.92
C CYS A 43 -8.12 -6.60 -14.16
N GLY A 44 -7.46 -7.71 -14.47
CA GLY A 44 -7.74 -8.55 -15.64
C GLY A 44 -6.56 -8.64 -16.60
N GLN A 45 -6.79 -9.19 -17.80
CA GLN A 45 -5.73 -9.42 -18.78
C GLN A 45 -5.24 -8.12 -19.44
N ASP A 46 -6.11 -7.14 -19.67
CA ASP A 46 -5.76 -5.95 -20.46
C ASP A 46 -6.11 -4.61 -19.79
N ILE A 47 -6.61 -4.63 -18.55
CA ILE A 47 -7.00 -3.41 -17.83
C ILE A 47 -5.93 -3.06 -16.81
N VAL A 48 -5.28 -1.90 -17.03
CA VAL A 48 -4.32 -1.31 -16.11
C VAL A 48 -4.74 0.12 -15.80
N CYS A 49 -5.01 0.36 -14.53
CA CYS A 49 -5.49 1.64 -14.01
C CYS A 49 -4.39 2.30 -13.19
N ARG A 50 -4.10 3.57 -13.46
CA ARG A 50 -3.04 4.32 -12.76
C ARG A 50 -3.61 5.25 -11.72
N GLY A 51 -3.00 5.28 -10.54
CA GLY A 51 -3.42 6.15 -9.44
C GLY A 51 -2.25 6.63 -8.60
N ARG A 52 -2.58 7.36 -7.54
CA ARG A 52 -1.65 7.83 -6.51
C ARG A 52 -1.98 7.22 -5.16
N VAL A 53 -0.97 6.75 -4.44
CA VAL A 53 -1.15 6.26 -3.07
C VAL A 53 -1.33 7.46 -2.13
N LEU A 54 -2.42 7.47 -1.36
CA LEU A 54 -2.72 8.46 -0.33
C LEU A 54 -2.17 8.05 1.03
N ASN A 55 -2.24 6.76 1.33
CA ASN A 55 -1.65 6.18 2.54
C ASN A 55 -1.32 4.71 2.34
N LEU A 56 -0.34 4.22 3.10
CA LEU A 56 0.09 2.83 3.09
C LEU A 56 0.35 2.30 4.51
N SER A 57 0.24 0.99 4.66
CA SER A 57 0.73 0.21 5.78
C SER A 57 1.22 -1.14 5.26
N PRO A 58 1.86 -1.98 6.08
CA PRO A 58 2.23 -3.33 5.67
C PRO A 58 1.05 -4.19 5.21
N GLN A 59 -0.18 -3.89 5.66
CA GLN A 59 -1.38 -4.63 5.29
C GLN A 59 -2.09 -4.07 4.05
N GLY A 60 -1.77 -2.87 3.56
CA GLY A 60 -2.55 -2.33 2.47
C GLY A 60 -2.33 -0.85 2.21
N MET A 61 -3.16 -0.31 1.33
CA MET A 61 -3.05 1.07 0.89
C MET A 61 -4.41 1.66 0.53
N LEU A 62 -4.47 2.99 0.50
CA LEU A 62 -5.54 3.75 -0.12
C LEU A 62 -4.98 4.46 -1.36
N VAL A 63 -5.66 4.31 -2.47
CA VAL A 63 -5.29 4.90 -3.75
C VAL A 63 -6.40 5.83 -4.21
N GLU A 64 -6.00 6.92 -4.85
CA GLU A 64 -6.90 7.80 -5.59
C GLU A 64 -6.57 7.74 -7.08
N PHE A 65 -7.62 7.63 -7.88
CA PHE A 65 -7.55 7.51 -9.33
C PHE A 65 -8.13 8.76 -9.99
N PRO A 66 -7.54 9.24 -11.09
CA PRO A 66 -8.25 10.09 -12.04
C PRO A 66 -9.57 9.45 -12.50
N ASP A 67 -10.54 10.27 -12.92
CA ASP A 67 -11.88 9.79 -13.29
C ASP A 67 -11.87 8.77 -14.44
N ASP A 68 -10.94 8.90 -15.40
CA ASP A 68 -10.76 7.98 -16.53
C ASP A 68 -9.95 6.71 -16.18
N GLN A 69 -9.40 6.65 -14.97
CA GLN A 69 -8.52 5.58 -14.50
C GLN A 69 -9.12 4.79 -13.33
N ILE A 70 -10.41 4.99 -13.01
CA ILE A 70 -11.05 4.26 -11.91
C ILE A 70 -11.14 2.77 -12.31
N PRO A 71 -10.56 1.85 -11.52
CA PRO A 71 -10.63 0.43 -11.82
C PRO A 71 -12.10 -0.06 -11.82
N PRO A 72 -12.58 -0.74 -12.89
CA PRO A 72 -13.95 -1.24 -12.99
C PRO A 72 -14.12 -2.55 -12.19
N VAL A 73 -13.82 -2.51 -10.89
CA VAL A 73 -13.81 -3.68 -10.00
C VAL A 73 -14.68 -3.44 -8.78
N LEU A 74 -15.18 -4.53 -8.22
CA LEU A 74 -16.02 -4.52 -7.03
C LEU A 74 -15.21 -4.84 -5.77
N ARG A 75 -15.81 -4.56 -4.61
CA ARG A 75 -15.26 -5.03 -3.34
C ARG A 75 -15.17 -6.56 -3.34
N GLY A 76 -14.02 -7.08 -2.93
CA GLY A 76 -13.74 -8.52 -2.93
C GLY A 76 -12.99 -9.01 -4.17
N THR A 77 -12.80 -8.18 -5.20
CA THR A 77 -12.01 -8.55 -6.38
C THR A 77 -10.52 -8.59 -6.04
N GLN A 78 -9.84 -9.65 -6.51
CA GLN A 78 -8.38 -9.72 -6.50
C GLN A 78 -7.78 -8.97 -7.70
N VAL A 79 -6.68 -8.28 -7.46
CA VAL A 79 -5.96 -7.48 -8.45
C VAL A 79 -4.45 -7.67 -8.25
N SER A 80 -3.67 -7.29 -9.25
CA SER A 80 -2.21 -7.13 -9.08
C SER A 80 -1.87 -5.66 -8.92
N VAL A 81 -1.13 -5.34 -7.87
CA VAL A 81 -0.69 -4.00 -7.51
C VAL A 81 0.76 -3.85 -7.91
N LYS A 82 1.08 -2.84 -8.71
CA LYS A 82 2.47 -2.42 -8.99
C LYS A 82 2.74 -1.10 -8.30
N LEU A 83 3.56 -1.14 -7.24
CA LEU A 83 4.08 0.07 -6.59
C LEU A 83 5.43 0.43 -7.20
N HIS A 84 5.64 1.72 -7.43
CA HIS A 84 6.88 2.26 -7.97
C HIS A 84 7.46 3.30 -7.01
N TYR A 85 8.73 3.14 -6.65
CA TYR A 85 9.43 4.09 -5.78
C TYR A 85 10.91 4.16 -6.14
N LEU A 86 11.42 5.36 -6.43
CA LEU A 86 12.84 5.62 -6.75
C LEU A 86 13.46 4.70 -7.82
N GLY A 87 12.67 4.25 -8.79
CA GLY A 87 13.11 3.34 -9.86
C GLY A 87 12.87 1.86 -9.56
N ASP A 88 12.59 1.52 -8.30
CA ASP A 88 12.20 0.18 -7.91
C ASP A 88 10.71 -0.07 -8.18
N SER A 89 10.40 -1.32 -8.53
CA SER A 89 9.05 -1.81 -8.75
C SER A 89 8.81 -3.05 -7.92
N ILE A 90 7.72 -3.06 -7.17
CA ILE A 90 7.22 -4.27 -6.50
C ILE A 90 5.84 -4.63 -7.01
N TRP A 91 5.62 -5.91 -7.23
CA TRP A 91 4.32 -6.47 -7.57
C TRP A 91 3.76 -7.22 -6.37
N LEU A 92 2.55 -6.88 -5.97
CA LEU A 92 1.87 -7.47 -4.82
C LEU A 92 0.46 -7.92 -5.24
N PRO A 93 -0.04 -9.05 -4.73
CA PRO A 93 -1.47 -9.32 -4.78
C PRO A 93 -2.21 -8.26 -3.97
N GLY A 94 -3.38 -7.86 -4.45
CA GLY A 94 -4.25 -6.91 -3.78
C GLY A 94 -5.69 -7.41 -3.75
N LEU A 95 -6.39 -7.14 -2.65
CA LEU A 95 -7.82 -7.40 -2.52
C LEU A 95 -8.56 -6.08 -2.29
N VAL A 96 -9.54 -5.78 -3.13
CA VAL A 96 -10.34 -4.56 -3.02
C VAL A 96 -11.23 -4.65 -1.77
N ARG A 97 -11.06 -3.73 -0.82
CA ARG A 97 -11.84 -3.69 0.43
C ARG A 97 -12.81 -2.52 0.51
N HIS A 98 -12.59 -1.46 -0.27
CA HIS A 98 -13.37 -0.23 -0.22
C HIS A 98 -13.33 0.49 -1.57
N CYS A 99 -14.47 1.00 -2.03
CA CYS A 99 -14.59 1.84 -3.23
C CYS A 99 -15.50 3.03 -2.89
N GLN A 100 -15.02 4.26 -3.05
CA GLN A 100 -15.82 5.47 -2.83
C GLN A 100 -15.34 6.59 -3.78
N GLY A 101 -16.15 6.90 -4.79
CA GLY A 101 -15.76 7.85 -5.85
C GLY A 101 -14.43 7.43 -6.49
N GLN A 102 -13.48 8.37 -6.54
CA GLN A 102 -12.14 8.16 -7.05
C GLN A 102 -11.20 7.38 -6.12
N LYS A 103 -11.64 6.99 -4.92
CA LYS A 103 -10.77 6.38 -3.90
C LYS A 103 -11.06 4.90 -3.72
N MET A 104 -10.02 4.09 -3.76
CA MET A 104 -10.11 2.64 -3.56
C MET A 104 -9.07 2.13 -2.55
N GLY A 105 -9.53 1.30 -1.62
CA GLY A 105 -8.69 0.68 -0.59
C GLY A 105 -8.35 -0.75 -0.94
N PHE A 106 -7.07 -1.11 -0.83
CA PHE A 106 -6.55 -2.44 -1.13
C PHE A 106 -5.92 -3.05 0.12
N LEU A 107 -6.18 -4.34 0.34
CA LEU A 107 -5.50 -5.19 1.33
C LEU A 107 -4.44 -6.02 0.60
N PHE A 108 -3.24 -6.14 1.16
CA PHE A 108 -2.22 -7.11 0.76
C PHE A 108 -2.42 -8.39 1.57
N PRO A 109 -2.76 -9.54 0.93
CA PRO A 109 -2.96 -10.80 1.62
C PRO A 109 -1.65 -11.47 2.06
#